data_AF-Q6K309-F1
#
_entry.id   AF-Q6K309-F1
#
_cell.length_a   1.000
_cell.length_b   1.000
_cell.length_c   1.000
_cell.angle_alpha   90.00
_cell.angle_beta   90.00
_cell.angle_gamma   90.00
#
_symmetry.space_group_name_H-M   'P 1'
#
loop_
_entity.id
_entity.type
_entity.pdbx_description
1 polymer ?
#
loop_
_entity_poly.entity_id
_entity_poly.type
_entity_poly.pdbx_seq_one_letter_code
_entity_poly.pdbx_strand_id
1 'polypeptide(L)'
;MARHPGLLLILLAAVAAVATTSRAQWVGGWNVIEDVAGNNQIQRVGAWAVGKHNQLGTNDRLQFVRVVAAEEQVVQGSNYLVVIDAASSRKKTRELYVAVVADLVGATTYQLSSFKLATK
;
A
#
# COMPACT_ATOMS: atom_id res chain seq x y z
N MET A 1 -48.66 20.37 36.71
CA MET A 1 -47.19 20.36 36.78
C MET A 1 -46.66 20.18 35.37
N ALA A 2 -46.36 21.27 34.66
CA ALA A 2 -45.88 21.24 33.29
C ALA A 2 -44.87 22.38 33.11
N ARG A 3 -43.58 22.04 33.02
CA ARG A 3 -42.54 22.96 32.58
C ARG A 3 -41.63 22.17 31.66
N HIS A 4 -41.88 22.30 30.37
CA HIS A 4 -40.96 21.90 29.31
C HIS A 4 -40.16 23.15 28.93
N PRO A 5 -38.90 23.29 29.37
CA PRO A 5 -37.95 24.17 28.71
C PRO A 5 -37.35 23.40 27.54
N GLY A 6 -37.60 23.91 26.35
CA GLY A 6 -36.99 23.42 25.13
C GLY A 6 -35.52 23.82 25.01
N LEU A 7 -34.96 23.36 23.89
CA LEU A 7 -33.71 23.81 23.27
C LEU A 7 -32.41 23.27 23.89
N LEU A 8 -32.02 22.08 23.46
CA LEU A 8 -30.63 21.82 23.13
C LEU A 8 -30.56 21.21 21.72
N LEU A 9 -30.52 22.10 20.73
CA LEU A 9 -30.12 21.81 19.35
C LEU A 9 -28.60 21.72 19.31
N ILE A 10 -28.04 20.54 19.06
CA ILE A 10 -26.66 20.41 18.57
C ILE A 10 -26.73 19.72 17.20
N LEU A 11 -26.78 20.57 16.18
CA LEU A 11 -26.73 20.23 14.77
C LEU A 11 -25.26 19.91 14.41
N LEU A 12 -24.81 18.67 14.64
CA LEU A 12 -23.44 18.27 14.29
C LEU A 12 -23.38 17.93 12.80
N ALA A 13 -23.08 18.93 11.97
CA ALA A 13 -22.81 18.79 10.55
C ALA A 13 -21.52 17.98 10.34
N ALA A 14 -21.65 16.69 10.03
CA ALA A 14 -20.53 15.86 9.62
C ALA A 14 -20.11 16.25 8.19
N VAL A 15 -19.10 17.11 8.09
CA VAL A 15 -18.44 17.44 6.82
C VAL A 15 -17.82 16.15 6.27
N ALA A 16 -18.41 15.61 5.20
CA ALA A 16 -17.84 14.51 4.45
C ALA A 16 -16.55 15.02 3.77
N ALA A 17 -15.42 14.83 4.43
CA ALA A 17 -14.11 15.07 3.84
C ALA A 17 -13.94 14.08 2.68
N VAL A 18 -14.21 14.53 1.45
CA VAL A 18 -13.77 13.84 0.25
C VAL A 18 -12.25 13.89 0.28
N ALA A 19 -11.63 12.82 0.77
CA ALA A 19 -10.20 12.63 0.74
C ALA A 19 -9.79 12.43 -0.72
N THR A 20 -9.59 13.55 -1.44
CA THR A 20 -8.79 13.54 -2.66
C THR A 20 -7.38 13.18 -2.21
N THR A 21 -7.07 11.88 -2.22
CA THR A 21 -5.69 11.46 -2.13
C THR A 21 -5.02 12.01 -3.37
N SER A 22 -4.42 13.19 -3.25
CA SER A 22 -3.50 13.70 -4.24
C SER A 22 -2.38 12.68 -4.24
N ARG A 23 -2.45 11.73 -5.19
CA ARG A 23 -1.29 11.00 -5.64
C ARG A 23 -0.30 12.13 -5.93
N ALA A 24 0.70 12.29 -5.05
CA ALA A 24 1.63 13.40 -5.11
C ALA A 24 2.15 13.51 -6.55
N GLN A 25 2.59 14.67 -6.98
CA GLN A 25 3.03 14.91 -8.35
C GLN A 25 4.30 14.11 -8.68
N TRP A 26 4.18 12.78 -8.81
CA TRP A 26 5.23 11.92 -9.32
C TRP A 26 5.26 12.13 -10.84
N VAL A 27 6.44 12.37 -11.39
CA VAL A 27 6.62 12.60 -12.83
C VAL A 27 6.41 11.29 -13.57
N GLY A 28 5.47 11.26 -14.53
CA GLY A 28 5.05 10.07 -15.27
C GLY A 28 3.76 9.46 -14.70
N GLY A 29 2.85 9.02 -15.57
CA GLY A 29 1.64 8.34 -15.13
C GLY A 29 1.96 6.96 -14.55
N TRP A 30 1.21 6.57 -13.51
CA TRP A 30 1.18 5.18 -13.08
C TRP A 30 0.28 4.40 -14.05
N ASN A 31 0.80 3.31 -14.59
CA ASN A 31 0.07 2.42 -15.50
C ASN A 31 -0.10 1.06 -14.85
N VAL A 32 -1.30 0.50 -14.96
CA VAL A 32 -1.58 -0.83 -14.44
C VAL A 32 -0.74 -1.86 -15.19
N ILE A 33 -0.13 -2.78 -14.46
CA ILE A 33 0.48 -3.98 -15.03
C ILE A 33 -0.58 -5.07 -15.06
N GLU A 34 -0.95 -5.51 -16.24
CA GLU A 34 -1.85 -6.65 -16.43
C GLU A 34 -1.15 -7.98 -16.15
N ASP A 35 -1.94 -9.03 -15.91
CA ASP A 35 -1.48 -10.39 -15.58
C ASP A 35 -0.35 -10.45 -14.53
N VAL A 36 -0.61 -9.83 -13.38
CA VAL A 36 0.35 -9.80 -12.27
C VAL A 36 0.70 -11.20 -11.76
N ALA A 37 -0.23 -12.15 -11.86
CA ALA A 37 -0.02 -13.53 -11.42
C ALA A 37 1.02 -14.25 -12.29
N GLY A 38 0.98 -14.05 -13.61
CA GLY A 38 1.96 -14.60 -14.55
C GLY A 38 3.29 -13.83 -14.62
N ASN A 39 3.33 -12.59 -14.12
CA ASN A 39 4.51 -11.74 -14.21
C ASN A 39 5.57 -12.07 -13.14
N ASN A 40 6.54 -12.90 -13.50
CA ASN A 40 7.66 -13.30 -12.63
C ASN A 40 8.47 -12.13 -12.07
N GLN A 41 8.64 -11.03 -12.80
CA GLN A 41 9.39 -9.87 -12.28
C GLN A 41 8.63 -9.22 -11.13
N ILE A 42 7.32 -9.02 -11.30
CA ILE A 42 6.49 -8.38 -10.29
C ILE A 42 6.35 -9.28 -9.06
N GLN A 43 6.23 -10.59 -9.23
CA GLN A 43 6.28 -11.52 -8.09
C GLN A 43 7.61 -11.42 -7.33
N ARG A 44 8.75 -11.28 -8.02
CA ARG A 44 10.06 -11.04 -7.36
C ARG A 44 10.11 -9.69 -6.64
N VAL A 45 9.57 -8.62 -7.21
CA VAL A 45 9.50 -7.30 -6.57
C VAL A 45 8.70 -7.40 -5.26
N GLY A 46 7.54 -8.05 -5.28
CA GLY A 46 6.73 -8.27 -4.09
C GLY A 46 7.43 -9.12 -3.02
N ALA A 47 8.06 -10.23 -3.42
CA ALA A 47 8.80 -11.10 -2.50
C ALA A 47 10.00 -10.36 -1.88
N TRP A 48 10.74 -9.60 -2.69
CA TRP A 48 11.85 -8.76 -2.23
C TRP A 48 11.38 -7.70 -1.24
N ALA A 49 10.24 -7.04 -1.50
CA ALA A 49 9.68 -6.02 -0.60
C ALA A 49 9.33 -6.59 0.78
N VAL A 50 8.71 -7.78 0.83
CA VAL A 50 8.41 -8.48 2.10
C VAL A 50 9.70 -8.86 2.83
N GLY A 51 10.68 -9.41 2.11
CA GLY A 51 11.98 -9.75 2.68
C GLY A 51 12.67 -8.51 3.28
N LYS A 52 12.66 -7.40 2.55
CA LYS A 52 13.25 -6.14 3.00
C LYS A 52 12.51 -5.55 4.20
N HIS A 53 11.18 -5.56 4.21
CA HIS A 53 10.37 -5.13 5.35
C HIS A 53 10.73 -5.91 6.62
N ASN A 54 10.77 -7.25 6.54
CA ASN A 54 11.19 -8.09 7.67
C ASN A 54 12.63 -7.78 8.13
N GLN A 55 13.55 -7.53 7.19
CA GLN A 55 14.94 -7.19 7.50
C GLN A 55 15.07 -5.86 8.26
N LEU A 56 14.20 -4.89 7.97
CA LEU A 56 14.17 -3.58 8.65
C LEU A 56 13.68 -3.66 10.11
N GLY A 57 13.59 -4.86 10.69
CA GLY A 57 13.39 -5.07 12.13
C GLY A 57 11.93 -5.11 12.56
N THR A 58 10.99 -5.28 11.63
CA THR A 58 9.58 -5.38 11.98
C THR A 58 9.26 -6.73 12.62
N ASN A 59 8.52 -6.71 13.73
CA ASN A 59 8.10 -7.92 14.44
C ASN A 59 6.97 -8.69 13.73
N ASP A 60 6.54 -8.28 12.54
CA ASP A 60 5.36 -8.84 11.86
C ASP A 60 5.62 -10.22 11.23
N ARG A 61 6.89 -10.56 10.94
CA ARG A 61 7.34 -11.84 10.35
C ARG A 61 6.42 -12.29 9.21
N LEU A 62 6.37 -11.46 8.17
CA LEU A 62 5.51 -11.66 7.02
C LEU A 62 6.09 -12.71 6.08
N GLN A 63 5.25 -13.61 5.61
CA GLN A 63 5.55 -14.54 4.53
C GLN A 63 4.86 -14.04 3.26
N PHE A 64 5.65 -13.83 2.21
CA PHE A 64 5.13 -13.50 0.89
C PHE A 64 4.27 -14.66 0.36
N VAL A 65 3.09 -14.35 -0.15
CA VAL A 65 2.25 -15.33 -0.87
C VAL A 65 2.25 -15.02 -2.36
N ARG A 66 1.83 -13.81 -2.74
CA ARG A 66 1.83 -13.34 -4.13
C ARG A 66 1.59 -11.84 -4.21
N VAL A 67 1.93 -11.25 -5.34
CA VAL A 67 1.37 -9.95 -5.75
C VAL A 67 0.00 -10.17 -6.40
N VAL A 68 -0.99 -9.35 -6.04
CA VAL A 68 -2.36 -9.42 -6.57
C VAL A 68 -2.74 -8.25 -7.47
N ALA A 69 -2.03 -7.12 -7.36
CA ALA A 69 -2.16 -5.97 -8.26
C ALA A 69 -0.84 -5.21 -8.31
N ALA A 70 -0.56 -4.57 -9.44
CA ALA A 70 0.62 -3.74 -9.60
C ALA A 70 0.37 -2.57 -10.55
N GLU A 71 0.97 -1.43 -10.26
CA GLU A 71 1.13 -0.29 -11.16
C GLU A 71 2.63 -0.03 -11.33
N GLU A 72 3.05 0.38 -12.53
CA GLU A 72 4.41 0.81 -12.85
C GLU A 72 4.43 2.27 -13.29
N GLN A 73 5.51 2.96 -12.93
CA GLN A 73 5.83 4.28 -13.41
C GLN A 73 7.29 4.33 -13.85
N VAL A 74 7.54 4.74 -15.09
CA VAL A 74 8.90 4.87 -15.64
C VAL A 74 9.46 6.27 -15.36
N VAL A 75 10.63 6.34 -14.72
CA VAL A 75 11.35 7.59 -14.38
C VAL A 75 12.84 7.45 -14.73
N GLN A 76 13.71 7.16 -13.75
CA GLN A 76 15.11 6.77 -13.95
C GLN A 76 15.25 5.27 -13.69
N GLY A 77 14.53 4.48 -14.50
CA GLY A 77 14.16 3.10 -14.19
C GLY A 77 12.67 3.01 -13.89
N SER A 78 12.26 2.08 -13.04
CA SER A 78 10.84 1.83 -12.76
C SER A 78 10.53 1.96 -11.27
N ASN A 79 9.47 2.69 -10.96
CA ASN A 79 8.79 2.58 -9.66
C ASN A 79 7.64 1.58 -9.82
N TYR A 80 7.50 0.68 -8.87
CA TYR A 80 6.42 -0.28 -8.77
C TYR A 80 5.59 0.02 -7.52
N LEU A 81 4.28 0.13 -7.68
CA LEU A 81 3.31 0.08 -6.59
C LEU A 81 2.69 -1.31 -6.65
N VAL A 82 2.99 -2.15 -5.67
CA VAL A 82 2.51 -3.53 -5.62
C VAL A 82 1.58 -3.74 -4.44
N VAL A 83 0.48 -4.45 -4.67
CA VAL A 83 -0.40 -4.97 -3.62
C VAL A 83 -0.05 -6.43 -3.39
N ILE A 84 0.42 -6.73 -2.19
CA ILE A 84 1.01 -8.01 -1.81
C ILE A 84 0.06 -8.71 -0.85
N ASP A 85 -0.28 -9.94 -1.17
CA ASP A 85 -0.90 -10.88 -0.25
C ASP A 85 0.20 -11.52 0.59
N ALA A 86 0.14 -11.31 1.90
CA ALA A 86 1.12 -11.82 2.85
C ALA A 86 0.45 -12.42 4.09
N ALA A 87 1.04 -13.49 4.60
CA ALA A 87 0.63 -14.11 5.86
C ALA A 87 1.55 -13.65 7.00
N SER A 88 0.98 -13.23 8.12
CA SER A 88 1.74 -12.96 9.34
C SER A 88 1.72 -14.20 10.23
N SER A 89 2.89 -14.80 10.45
CA SER A 89 3.04 -15.88 11.44
C SER A 89 2.76 -15.40 12.88
N ARG A 90 2.90 -14.10 13.13
CA ARG A 90 2.75 -13.47 14.44
C ARG A 90 1.31 -13.15 14.76
N LYS A 91 0.59 -12.53 13.83
CA LYS A 91 -0.84 -12.21 13.97
C LYS A 91 -1.74 -13.40 13.62
N LYS A 92 -1.19 -14.43 12.96
CA LYS A 92 -1.94 -15.57 12.39
C LYS A 92 -3.04 -15.10 11.42
N THR A 93 -2.77 -14.00 10.72
CA THR A 93 -3.67 -13.39 9.73
C THR A 93 -3.06 -13.47 8.34
N ARG A 94 -3.91 -13.33 7.33
CA ARG A 94 -3.52 -13.11 5.93
C ARG A 94 -4.12 -11.78 5.49
N GLU A 95 -3.28 -10.85 5.10
CA GLU A 95 -3.64 -9.46 4.87
C GLU A 95 -2.97 -8.94 3.60
N LEU A 96 -3.53 -7.86 3.05
CA LEU A 96 -2.95 -7.17 1.91
C LEU A 96 -2.06 -6.03 2.38
N TYR A 97 -0.92 -5.88 1.73
CA TYR A 97 0.05 -4.83 1.97
C TYR A 97 0.31 -4.07 0.68
N VAL A 98 0.51 -2.76 0.76
CA VAL A 98 0.96 -1.94 -0.36
C VAL A 98 2.43 -1.60 -0.16
N ALA A 99 3.25 -1.90 -1.16
CA ALA A 99 4.64 -1.50 -1.19
C ALA A 99 4.92 -0.62 -2.41
N VAL A 100 5.75 0.41 -2.21
CA VAL A 100 6.33 1.18 -3.32
C VAL A 100 7.81 0.82 -3.38
N VAL A 101 8.23 0.29 -4.52
CA VAL A 101 9.57 -0.24 -4.75
C VAL A 101 10.17 0.45 -5.97
N ALA A 102 11.40 0.96 -5.87
CA ALA A 102 12.10 1.54 -7.00
C ALA A 102 13.19 0.59 -7.52
N ASP A 103 13.21 0.39 -8.83
CA ASP A 103 14.26 -0.25 -9.62
C ASP A 103 15.00 0.84 -10.40
N LEU A 104 16.10 1.34 -9.82
CA LEU A 104 16.83 2.48 -10.37
C LEU A 104 17.90 2.00 -11.36
N VAL A 105 18.04 2.70 -12.49
CA VAL A 105 19.09 2.40 -13.47
C VAL A 105 20.47 2.49 -12.80
N GLY A 106 21.27 1.44 -12.95
CA GLY A 106 22.61 1.36 -12.37
C GLY A 106 22.66 0.93 -10.90
N ALA A 107 21.52 0.79 -10.22
CA ALA A 107 21.47 0.18 -8.90
C ALA A 107 21.62 -1.35 -9.00
N THR A 108 22.21 -1.95 -7.97
CA THR A 108 22.40 -3.42 -7.89
C THR A 108 21.23 -4.13 -7.21
N THR A 109 20.32 -3.37 -6.60
CA THR A 109 19.14 -3.88 -5.90
C THR A 109 18.03 -2.85 -5.95
N TYR A 110 16.79 -3.31 -5.75
CA TYR A 110 15.66 -2.44 -5.51
C TYR A 110 15.82 -1.58 -4.24
N GLN A 111 15.07 -0.49 -4.17
CA GLN A 111 14.88 0.33 -2.98
C GLN A 111 13.42 0.24 -2.51
N LEU A 112 13.21 0.04 -1.22
CA LEU A 112 11.87 0.03 -0.63
C LEU A 112 11.52 1.45 -0.15
N SER A 113 10.67 2.15 -0.90
CA SER A 113 10.27 3.53 -0.58
C SER A 113 9.13 3.58 0.44
N SER A 114 8.21 2.62 0.41
CA SER A 114 7.20 2.46 1.47
C SER A 114 6.68 1.03 1.54
N PHE A 115 6.17 0.64 2.71
CA PHE A 115 5.50 -0.64 2.95
C PHE A 115 4.45 -0.46 4.05
N LYS A 116 3.18 -0.71 3.76
CA LYS A 116 2.09 -0.51 4.72
C LYS A 116 0.96 -1.52 4.52
N LEU A 117 0.16 -1.74 5.56
CA LEU A 117 -1.09 -2.48 5.44
C LEU A 117 -2.02 -1.77 4.44
N ALA A 118 -2.67 -2.52 3.56
CA ALA A 118 -3.67 -1.98 2.66
C ALA A 118 -4.92 -1.61 3.47
N THR A 119 -5.36 -0.35 3.36
CA THR A 119 -6.63 0.08 3.93
C THR A 119 -7.77 -0.46 3.07
N LYS A 120 -8.79 -1.02 3.72
CA LYS A 120 -10.04 -1.41 3.06
C LYS A 120 -10.88 -0.21 2.67
#